data_AF-A0A821UNJ6-F1
#
_entry.id   AF-A0A821UNJ6-F1
#
_cell.length_a   1.000
_cell.length_b   1.000
_cell.length_c   1.000
_cell.angle_alpha   90.00
_cell.angle_beta   90.00
_cell.angle_gamma   90.00
#
_symmetry.space_group_name_H-M   'P 1'
#
loop_
_entity.id
_entity.type
_entity.pdbx_description
1 polymer ?
#
loop_
_entity_poly.entity_id
_entity_poly.type
_entity_poly.pdbx_seq_one_letter_code
_entity_poly.pdbx_strand_id
1 'polypeptide(L)'
;MNLMRKLRGSSASTSAEPEAASSHIQLGLMHLKKLFAEYTHPPQPLTDAEKDDKLYNMLPLFCKVFGASPSTEMNEKFWDILSFCQQVSKLMVSEIRKRASNQSTEAASCAIAKFLEIENSEESSNGWMLLSTLNLLAAGDQSLIQVMTTAAIPSTLVKCLYLFFDLPEIPESEADVHDDASEFTPRERRILLQKIFVQVLVRLCSHPFPCEELARKDDLSLLFSAITSWCAPHNMMWRKSAAEVLMTLSRHGLTQSVVQYIHNKGCVGLCIENMQKIPELTPLEVVEMFVAVFCFLKDSSDVSQLLLDDFRSCQGYLFLSEFLLKLEEERVSGTEAKAALRNLVLMISSLCACGFSELRPTRANTELFQLQGFVLPQPSTPGQAVRNVQAFQVLQSVFLKSNSPALCCTILDAISSVYHADNANYFILENQNTLSQFSERIHTKNAEIQEKFFELLEFIVFQLNFVPCKELISLSLLLKANRSRSCSILCIKTLLNILKHNAIFKDVYREVGMLEVFVTCLTRYAVYLKDKQILEEELEEKENRKNPIEAQVNPQKLQKGKSVNRDRIP
;
A
#
# COMPACT_ATOMS: atom_id res chain seq x y z
N MET A 1 0.88 -13.13 27.85
CA MET A 1 1.01 -14.19 26.82
C MET A 1 -0.07 -15.28 26.93
N ASN A 2 -0.37 -15.82 28.12
CA ASN A 2 -1.45 -16.81 28.29
C ASN A 2 -2.88 -16.24 28.18
N LEU A 3 -3.06 -14.97 28.55
CA LEU A 3 -4.36 -14.26 28.47
C LEU A 3 -4.85 -14.07 27.02
N MET A 4 -3.95 -13.66 26.11
CA MET A 4 -4.27 -13.51 24.69
C MET A 4 -4.55 -14.85 23.99
N ARG A 5 -4.05 -15.98 24.52
CA ARG A 5 -4.38 -17.32 24.00
C ARG A 5 -5.79 -17.76 24.39
N LYS A 6 -6.24 -17.45 25.61
CA LYS A 6 -7.63 -17.69 26.05
C LYS A 6 -8.65 -16.85 25.27
N LEU A 7 -8.36 -15.58 24.98
CA LEU A 7 -9.29 -14.67 24.27
C LEU A 7 -9.26 -14.80 22.73
N ARG A 8 -8.24 -15.45 22.14
CA ARG A 8 -8.12 -15.70 20.68
C ARG A 8 -8.78 -16.99 20.19
N GLY A 9 -9.47 -17.75 21.04
CA GLY A 9 -10.16 -18.99 20.63
C GLY A 9 -9.22 -20.07 20.08
N SER A 10 -7.92 -20.02 20.39
CA SER A 10 -6.95 -21.04 19.97
C SER A 10 -6.73 -22.05 21.09
N SER A 11 -7.10 -23.30 20.82
CA SER A 11 -6.89 -24.48 21.66
C SER A 11 -5.40 -24.70 21.94
N ALA A 12 -4.93 -24.41 23.15
CA ALA A 12 -3.66 -24.91 23.65
C ALA A 12 -3.86 -25.48 25.05
N SER A 13 -3.66 -26.80 25.12
CA SER A 13 -3.74 -27.69 26.27
C SER A 13 -2.89 -27.21 27.45
N THR A 14 -3.54 -26.89 28.56
CA THR A 14 -2.93 -26.94 29.90
C THR A 14 -3.49 -28.16 30.63
N SER A 15 -2.58 -29.02 31.05
CA SER A 15 -2.78 -30.24 31.82
C SER A 15 -3.47 -29.96 33.16
N ALA A 16 -4.80 -29.97 33.15
CA ALA A 16 -5.66 -30.18 34.31
C ALA A 16 -6.65 -31.30 33.94
N GLU A 17 -6.96 -32.18 34.89
CA GLU A 17 -7.80 -33.35 34.67
C GLU A 17 -9.11 -32.98 33.95
N PRO A 18 -9.39 -33.56 32.76
CA PRO A 18 -10.46 -33.09 31.87
C PRO A 18 -11.89 -33.25 32.43
N GLU A 19 -12.10 -34.15 33.40
CA GLU A 19 -13.43 -34.42 33.96
C GLU A 19 -13.89 -33.34 34.96
N ALA A 20 -13.00 -32.81 35.80
CA ALA A 20 -13.34 -31.80 36.80
C ALA A 20 -13.64 -30.42 36.18
N ALA A 21 -12.87 -30.04 35.15
CA ALA A 21 -13.08 -28.79 34.41
C ALA A 21 -14.40 -28.82 33.62
N SER A 22 -14.76 -29.97 33.03
CA SER A 22 -16.03 -30.16 32.32
C SER A 22 -17.23 -30.03 33.26
N SER A 23 -17.16 -30.63 34.45
CA SER A 23 -18.21 -30.53 35.49
C SER A 23 -18.45 -29.08 35.96
N HIS A 24 -17.38 -28.31 36.19
CA HIS A 24 -17.49 -26.91 36.62
C HIS A 24 -18.08 -26.00 35.52
N ILE A 25 -17.81 -26.27 34.24
CA ILE A 25 -18.39 -25.53 33.11
C ILE A 25 -19.88 -25.84 32.98
N GLN A 26 -20.29 -27.10 33.14
CA GLN A 26 -21.70 -27.50 33.11
C GLN A 26 -22.51 -26.83 34.24
N LEU A 27 -21.98 -26.83 35.46
CA LEU A 27 -22.63 -26.16 36.59
C LEU A 27 -22.75 -24.64 36.36
N GLY A 28 -21.69 -24.02 35.83
CA GLY A 28 -21.71 -22.60 35.47
C GLY A 28 -22.76 -22.27 34.42
N LEU A 29 -22.92 -23.13 33.40
CA LEU A 29 -23.95 -22.98 32.37
C LEU A 29 -25.36 -23.13 32.94
N MET A 30 -25.60 -24.08 33.84
CA MET A 30 -26.90 -24.23 34.50
C MET A 30 -27.24 -23.00 35.34
N HIS A 31 -26.26 -22.45 36.06
CA HIS A 31 -26.44 -21.24 36.84
C HIS A 31 -26.73 -20.03 35.95
N LEU A 32 -26.00 -19.85 34.85
CA LEU A 32 -26.23 -18.78 33.88
C LEU A 32 -27.66 -18.84 33.31
N LYS A 33 -28.11 -20.04 32.90
CA LYS A 33 -29.48 -20.26 32.41
C LYS A 33 -30.53 -19.86 33.45
N LYS A 34 -30.32 -20.24 34.71
CA LYS A 34 -31.22 -19.89 35.81
C LYS A 34 -31.28 -18.37 36.03
N LEU A 35 -30.12 -17.71 36.13
CA LEU A 35 -30.06 -16.25 36.32
C LEU A 35 -30.73 -15.51 35.16
N PHE A 36 -30.51 -15.97 33.92
CA PHE A 36 -31.12 -15.33 32.75
C PHE A 36 -32.64 -15.57 32.68
N ALA A 37 -33.12 -16.75 33.09
CA ALA A 37 -34.55 -17.01 33.22
C ALA A 37 -35.21 -16.11 34.29
N GLU A 38 -34.55 -15.89 35.43
CA GLU A 38 -35.02 -14.96 36.46
C GLU A 38 -34.92 -13.48 36.05
N TYR A 39 -34.00 -13.15 35.14
CA TYR A 39 -33.88 -11.83 34.53
C TYR A 39 -35.00 -11.55 33.51
N THR A 40 -35.33 -12.54 32.68
CA THR A 40 -36.37 -12.44 31.63
C THR A 40 -37.78 -12.55 32.19
N HIS A 41 -37.97 -13.38 33.22
CA HIS A 41 -39.25 -13.61 33.90
C HIS A 41 -39.14 -13.32 35.41
N PRO A 42 -38.91 -12.05 35.79
CA PRO A 42 -38.73 -11.72 37.20
C PRO A 42 -40.06 -11.82 37.96
N PRO A 43 -40.04 -12.25 39.24
CA PRO A 43 -41.24 -12.34 40.06
C PRO A 43 -41.88 -10.97 40.36
N GLN A 44 -41.09 -9.90 40.27
CA GLN A 44 -41.54 -8.51 40.33
C GLN A 44 -40.91 -7.71 39.20
N PRO A 45 -41.57 -6.68 38.66
CA PRO A 45 -40.99 -5.83 37.62
C PRO A 45 -39.67 -5.22 38.09
N LEU A 46 -38.59 -5.47 37.35
CA LEU A 46 -37.27 -4.90 37.64
C LEU A 46 -37.17 -3.48 37.09
N THR A 47 -36.60 -2.59 37.89
CA THR A 47 -36.13 -1.27 37.45
C THR A 47 -34.94 -1.42 36.47
N ASP A 48 -34.63 -0.37 35.71
CA ASP A 48 -33.51 -0.42 34.77
C ASP A 48 -32.17 -0.63 35.49
N ALA A 49 -31.97 -0.02 36.66
CA ALA A 49 -30.77 -0.22 37.48
C ALA A 49 -30.62 -1.68 37.97
N GLU A 50 -31.72 -2.31 38.39
CA GLU A 50 -31.70 -3.72 38.81
C GLU A 50 -31.47 -4.67 37.64
N LYS A 51 -31.97 -4.34 36.44
CA LYS A 51 -31.66 -5.10 35.23
C LYS A 51 -30.18 -5.01 34.91
N ASP A 52 -29.62 -3.81 34.93
CA ASP A 52 -28.19 -3.60 34.64
C ASP A 52 -27.32 -4.36 35.65
N ASP A 53 -27.60 -4.25 36.95
CA ASP A 53 -26.87 -4.98 38.00
C ASP A 53 -26.94 -6.50 37.83
N LYS A 54 -28.13 -7.06 37.60
CA LYS A 54 -28.28 -8.48 37.32
C LYS A 54 -27.52 -8.91 36.07
N LEU A 55 -27.51 -8.08 35.03
CA LEU A 55 -26.78 -8.38 33.80
C LEU A 55 -25.27 -8.37 34.03
N TYR A 56 -24.73 -7.37 34.74
CA TYR A 56 -23.32 -7.32 35.15
C TYR A 56 -22.89 -8.57 35.92
N ASN A 57 -23.72 -9.02 36.88
CA ASN A 57 -23.46 -10.23 37.65
C ASN A 57 -23.41 -11.52 36.80
N MET A 58 -24.07 -11.53 35.62
CA MET A 58 -24.04 -12.67 34.69
C MET A 58 -22.82 -12.69 33.77
N LEU A 59 -22.15 -11.56 33.52
CA LEU A 59 -21.07 -11.45 32.52
C LEU A 59 -19.84 -12.30 32.87
N PRO A 60 -19.29 -12.29 34.11
CA PRO A 60 -18.16 -13.13 34.50
C PRO A 60 -18.46 -14.61 34.31
N LEU A 61 -19.68 -15.02 34.67
CA LEU A 61 -20.13 -16.40 34.51
C LEU A 61 -20.21 -16.81 33.03
N PHE A 62 -20.76 -15.93 32.18
CA PHE A 62 -20.79 -16.15 30.74
C PHE A 62 -19.39 -16.32 30.15
N CYS A 63 -18.49 -15.39 30.45
CA CYS A 63 -17.10 -15.43 29.97
C CYS A 63 -16.36 -16.69 30.46
N LYS A 64 -16.60 -17.13 31.69
CA LYS A 64 -16.00 -18.37 32.22
C LYS A 64 -16.51 -19.62 31.51
N VAL A 65 -17.81 -19.69 31.21
CA VAL A 65 -18.44 -20.84 30.52
C VAL A 65 -18.01 -20.91 29.05
N PHE A 66 -18.03 -19.78 28.35
CA PHE A 66 -17.82 -19.73 26.91
C PHE A 66 -16.41 -19.33 26.47
N GLY A 67 -15.58 -18.79 27.37
CA GLY A 67 -14.20 -18.40 27.05
C GLY A 67 -13.26 -19.56 26.70
N ALA A 68 -13.60 -20.79 27.12
CA ALA A 68 -12.85 -22.00 26.79
C ALA A 68 -13.59 -22.96 25.84
N SER A 69 -14.83 -22.62 25.46
CA SER A 69 -15.67 -23.45 24.58
C SER A 69 -15.58 -22.97 23.11
N PRO A 70 -15.68 -23.85 22.12
CA PRO A 70 -15.83 -23.45 20.72
C PRO A 70 -17.05 -22.54 20.54
N SER A 71 -16.92 -21.46 19.76
CA SER A 71 -18.00 -20.47 19.60
C SER A 71 -19.22 -21.04 18.86
N THR A 72 -19.04 -22.09 18.06
CA THR A 72 -20.11 -22.81 17.37
C THR A 72 -21.09 -23.49 18.33
N GLU A 73 -20.66 -23.83 19.55
CA GLU A 73 -21.49 -24.53 20.54
C GLU A 73 -22.35 -23.59 21.39
N MET A 74 -22.23 -22.26 21.24
CA MET A 74 -22.95 -21.30 22.07
C MET A 74 -24.47 -21.44 21.96
N ASN A 75 -24.98 -21.53 20.73
CA ASN A 75 -26.42 -21.68 20.47
C ASN A 75 -26.98 -23.00 21.01
N GLU A 76 -26.23 -24.09 20.86
CA GLU A 76 -26.64 -25.42 21.34
C GLU A 76 -26.67 -25.46 22.88
N LYS A 77 -25.65 -24.88 23.53
CA LYS A 77 -25.52 -24.89 24.98
C LYS A 77 -26.45 -23.90 25.66
N PHE A 78 -26.73 -22.74 25.04
CA PHE A 78 -27.56 -21.68 25.63
C PHE A 78 -28.60 -21.18 24.62
N TRP A 79 -29.78 -21.79 24.62
CA TRP A 79 -30.85 -21.51 23.66
C TRP A 79 -31.37 -20.05 23.69
N ASP A 80 -31.23 -19.36 24.83
CA ASP A 80 -31.57 -17.95 25.00
C ASP A 80 -30.47 -16.97 24.55
N ILE A 81 -29.38 -17.46 23.95
CA ILE A 81 -28.20 -16.66 23.61
C ILE A 81 -28.52 -15.41 22.78
N LEU A 82 -29.50 -15.46 21.87
CA LEU A 82 -29.90 -14.30 21.07
C LEU A 82 -30.53 -13.20 21.92
N SER A 83 -31.40 -13.57 22.85
CA SER A 83 -32.00 -12.64 23.81
C SER A 83 -30.94 -12.08 24.75
N PHE A 84 -30.04 -12.93 25.25
CA PHE A 84 -28.91 -12.50 26.08
C PHE A 84 -28.02 -11.50 25.34
N CYS A 85 -27.63 -11.82 24.11
CA CYS A 85 -26.84 -10.96 23.23
C CYS A 85 -27.52 -9.60 23.02
N GLN A 86 -28.84 -9.58 22.83
CA GLN A 86 -29.62 -8.35 22.67
C GLN A 86 -29.55 -7.45 23.91
N GLN A 87 -29.62 -8.03 25.12
CA GLN A 87 -29.54 -7.27 26.38
C GLN A 87 -28.13 -6.76 26.63
N VAL A 88 -27.11 -7.60 26.46
CA VAL A 88 -25.69 -7.22 26.58
C VAL A 88 -25.35 -6.09 25.59
N SER A 89 -25.85 -6.19 24.36
CA SER A 89 -25.63 -5.14 23.34
C SER A 89 -26.31 -3.81 23.72
N LYS A 90 -27.56 -3.86 24.21
CA LYS A 90 -28.27 -2.66 24.68
C LYS A 90 -27.57 -2.00 25.85
N LEU A 91 -27.09 -2.81 26.81
CA LEU A 91 -26.34 -2.31 27.96
C LEU A 91 -25.07 -1.58 27.51
N MET A 92 -24.28 -2.17 26.60
CA MET A 92 -23.07 -1.52 26.07
C MET A 92 -23.38 -0.17 25.41
N VAL A 93 -24.40 -0.10 24.55
CA VAL A 93 -24.78 1.16 23.89
C VAL A 93 -25.28 2.20 24.90
N SER A 94 -26.05 1.77 25.90
CA SER A 94 -26.53 2.65 26.98
C SER A 94 -25.37 3.24 27.79
N GLU A 95 -24.42 2.39 28.21
CA GLU A 95 -23.29 2.80 29.05
C GLU A 95 -22.31 3.73 28.32
N ILE A 96 -22.04 3.47 27.04
CA ILE A 96 -21.25 4.36 26.19
C ILE A 96 -21.97 5.70 26.02
N ARG A 97 -23.27 5.69 25.67
CA ARG A 97 -24.05 6.92 25.47
C ARG A 97 -24.11 7.77 26.73
N LYS A 98 -24.31 7.14 27.89
CA LYS A 98 -24.32 7.82 29.19
C LYS A 98 -23.01 8.56 29.44
N ARG A 99 -21.87 7.93 29.13
CA ARG A 99 -20.53 8.52 29.28
C ARG A 99 -20.20 9.57 28.23
N ALA A 100 -20.73 9.46 27.02
CA ALA A 100 -20.53 10.44 25.97
C ALA A 100 -21.40 11.69 26.14
N SER A 101 -22.50 11.61 26.88
CA SER A 101 -23.49 12.70 26.96
C SER A 101 -22.99 13.94 27.73
N ASN A 102 -23.23 15.13 27.16
CA ASN A 102 -22.98 16.45 27.77
C ASN A 102 -21.54 16.71 28.22
N GLN A 103 -20.56 16.15 27.51
CA GLN A 103 -19.13 16.30 27.80
C GLN A 103 -18.36 16.78 26.56
N SER A 104 -17.15 17.33 26.77
CA SER A 104 -16.20 17.53 25.68
C SER A 104 -15.77 16.19 25.07
N THR A 105 -15.22 16.21 23.85
CA THR A 105 -14.77 14.97 23.19
C THR A 105 -13.68 14.25 23.99
N GLU A 106 -12.74 15.00 24.58
CA GLU A 106 -11.71 14.48 25.50
C GLU A 106 -12.29 13.88 26.78
N ALA A 107 -13.25 14.55 27.44
CA ALA A 107 -13.85 14.02 28.66
C ALA A 107 -14.68 12.75 28.38
N ALA A 108 -15.42 12.74 27.28
CA ALA A 108 -16.15 11.58 26.80
C ALA A 108 -15.20 10.41 26.47
N SER A 109 -14.09 10.66 25.75
CA SER A 109 -13.11 9.63 25.40
C SER A 109 -12.49 9.01 26.65
N CYS A 110 -12.09 9.83 27.63
CA CYS A 110 -11.56 9.39 28.91
C CYS A 110 -12.57 8.54 29.70
N ALA A 111 -13.81 9.01 29.82
CA ALA A 111 -14.85 8.31 30.58
C ALA A 111 -15.17 6.93 29.98
N ILE A 112 -15.23 6.84 28.65
CA ILE A 112 -15.45 5.58 27.94
C ILE A 112 -14.23 4.65 28.09
N ALA A 113 -13.02 5.14 27.85
CA ALA A 113 -11.81 4.33 27.96
C ALA A 113 -11.64 3.78 29.38
N LYS A 114 -11.78 4.63 30.41
CA LYS A 114 -11.68 4.22 31.82
C LYS A 114 -12.67 3.11 32.18
N PHE A 115 -13.91 3.19 31.68
CA PHE A 115 -14.91 2.16 31.93
C PHE A 115 -14.59 0.83 31.27
N LEU A 116 -14.03 0.87 30.06
CA LEU A 116 -13.71 -0.32 29.29
C LEU A 116 -12.35 -0.93 29.68
N GLU A 117 -11.46 -0.18 30.33
CA GLU A 117 -10.20 -0.67 30.88
C GLU A 117 -10.42 -1.55 32.11
N ILE A 118 -9.43 -2.38 32.43
CA ILE A 118 -9.43 -3.21 33.65
C ILE A 118 -9.06 -2.29 34.82
N GLU A 119 -9.95 -2.01 35.76
CA GLU A 119 -9.61 -1.12 36.87
C GLU A 119 -8.76 -1.83 37.93
N ASN A 120 -9.23 -2.97 38.45
CA ASN A 120 -8.55 -3.74 39.50
C ASN A 120 -8.19 -5.15 39.01
N SER A 121 -9.22 -5.96 38.73
CA SER A 121 -9.11 -7.29 38.14
C SER A 121 -10.12 -7.45 37.01
N GLU A 122 -9.92 -8.44 36.13
CA GLU A 122 -10.82 -8.67 34.99
C GLU A 122 -12.27 -8.89 35.44
N GLU A 123 -12.50 -9.81 36.39
CA GLU A 123 -13.84 -10.22 36.81
C GLU A 123 -14.59 -9.14 37.60
N SER A 124 -13.88 -8.17 38.19
CA SER A 124 -14.49 -7.05 38.93
C SER A 124 -14.77 -5.82 38.06
N SER A 125 -14.20 -5.77 36.85
CA SER A 125 -14.30 -4.63 35.95
C SER A 125 -15.52 -4.77 35.03
N ASN A 126 -16.63 -4.16 35.42
CA ASN A 126 -17.92 -4.26 34.72
C ASN A 126 -17.85 -3.95 33.21
N GLY A 127 -17.19 -2.86 32.81
CA GLY A 127 -17.09 -2.50 31.39
C GLY A 127 -16.14 -3.38 30.59
N TRP A 128 -15.02 -3.81 31.18
CA TRP A 128 -14.14 -4.82 30.60
C TRP A 128 -14.87 -6.15 30.36
N MET A 129 -15.65 -6.60 31.35
CA MET A 129 -16.45 -7.83 31.26
C MET A 129 -17.54 -7.72 30.18
N LEU A 130 -18.14 -6.54 30.04
CA LEU A 130 -19.11 -6.26 28.99
C LEU A 130 -18.48 -6.33 27.60
N LEU A 131 -17.32 -5.70 27.42
CA LEU A 131 -16.56 -5.75 26.17
C LEU A 131 -16.10 -7.18 25.84
N SER A 132 -15.62 -7.91 26.85
CA SER A 132 -15.20 -9.32 26.71
C SER A 132 -16.35 -10.24 26.33
N THR A 133 -17.53 -10.02 26.91
CA THR A 133 -18.75 -10.75 26.55
C THR A 133 -19.15 -10.48 25.10
N LEU A 134 -19.15 -9.20 24.67
CA LEU A 134 -19.40 -8.86 23.27
C LEU A 134 -18.38 -9.48 22.32
N ASN A 135 -17.11 -9.56 22.72
CA ASN A 135 -16.07 -10.20 21.92
C ASN A 135 -16.36 -11.69 21.71
N LEU A 136 -16.78 -12.40 22.75
CA LEU A 136 -17.17 -13.81 22.65
C LEU A 136 -18.42 -13.98 21.77
N LEU A 137 -19.45 -13.14 21.97
CA LEU A 137 -20.66 -13.16 21.16
C LEU A 137 -20.37 -12.86 19.68
N ALA A 138 -19.46 -11.92 19.40
CA ALA A 138 -19.02 -11.59 18.04
C ALA A 138 -18.20 -12.71 17.37
N ALA A 139 -17.75 -13.72 18.12
CA ALA A 139 -17.14 -14.93 17.55
C ALA A 139 -18.17 -16.03 17.22
N GLY A 140 -19.42 -15.82 17.59
CA GLY A 140 -20.53 -16.74 17.32
C GLY A 140 -20.99 -16.69 15.87
N ASP A 141 -22.20 -17.19 15.62
CA ASP A 141 -22.76 -17.23 14.28
C ASP A 141 -23.31 -15.87 13.81
N GLN A 142 -23.72 -15.81 12.54
CA GLN A 142 -24.25 -14.59 11.92
C GLN A 142 -25.50 -14.04 12.63
N SER A 143 -26.29 -14.88 13.30
CA SER A 143 -27.51 -14.44 13.99
C SER A 143 -27.18 -13.55 15.20
N LEU A 144 -26.10 -13.84 15.91
CA LEU A 144 -25.60 -12.99 17.00
C LEU A 144 -25.07 -11.66 16.48
N ILE A 145 -24.33 -11.67 15.38
CA ILE A 145 -23.85 -10.43 14.74
C ILE A 145 -25.04 -9.56 14.30
N GLN A 146 -26.12 -10.16 13.76
CA GLN A 146 -27.34 -9.43 13.39
C GLN A 146 -28.02 -8.76 14.60
N VAL A 147 -28.07 -9.47 15.74
CA VAL A 147 -28.57 -8.91 17.00
C VAL A 147 -27.72 -7.70 17.44
N MET A 148 -26.40 -7.84 17.45
CA MET A 148 -25.47 -6.75 17.78
C MET A 148 -25.61 -5.55 16.83
N THR A 149 -25.82 -5.82 15.54
CA THR A 149 -26.02 -4.80 14.50
C THR A 149 -27.32 -4.05 14.71
N THR A 150 -28.42 -4.76 14.99
CA THR A 150 -29.73 -4.16 15.28
C THR A 150 -29.69 -3.29 16.54
N ALA A 151 -28.87 -3.69 17.51
CA ALA A 151 -28.60 -2.92 18.71
C ALA A 151 -27.67 -1.71 18.50
N ALA A 152 -27.17 -1.45 17.28
CA ALA A 152 -26.26 -0.35 16.93
C ALA A 152 -24.86 -0.45 17.60
N ILE A 153 -24.37 -1.67 17.84
CA ILE A 153 -23.00 -1.87 18.33
C ILE A 153 -21.93 -1.37 17.32
N PRO A 154 -22.00 -1.68 16.01
CA PRO A 154 -20.97 -1.25 15.07
C PRO A 154 -20.77 0.28 15.06
N SER A 155 -21.86 1.03 14.84
CA SER A 155 -21.87 2.50 14.90
C SER A 155 -21.36 3.06 16.23
N THR A 156 -21.78 2.49 17.35
CA THR A 156 -21.34 2.93 18.68
C THR A 156 -19.84 2.74 18.88
N LEU A 157 -19.29 1.59 18.48
CA LEU A 157 -17.87 1.31 18.62
C LEU A 157 -17.01 2.12 17.62
N VAL A 158 -17.48 2.36 16.40
CA VAL A 158 -16.77 3.24 15.45
C VAL A 158 -16.70 4.67 15.97
N LYS A 159 -17.77 5.19 16.58
CA LYS A 159 -17.75 6.50 17.25
C LYS A 159 -16.74 6.57 18.39
N CYS A 160 -16.70 5.54 19.24
CA CYS A 160 -15.70 5.45 20.30
C CYS A 160 -14.28 5.41 19.75
N LEU A 161 -14.03 4.64 18.69
CA LEU A 161 -12.73 4.57 18.04
C LEU A 161 -12.26 5.94 17.57
N TYR A 162 -13.16 6.73 16.98
CA TYR A 162 -12.88 8.09 16.57
C TYR A 162 -12.61 9.01 17.77
N LEU A 163 -13.42 8.92 18.84
CA LEU A 163 -13.21 9.70 20.08
C LEU A 163 -11.88 9.38 20.78
N PHE A 164 -11.36 8.15 20.65
CA PHE A 164 -10.08 7.77 21.26
C PHE A 164 -8.87 8.51 20.68
N PHE A 165 -9.03 9.29 19.61
CA PHE A 165 -8.00 10.20 19.11
C PHE A 165 -7.78 11.39 20.03
N ASP A 166 -8.75 11.69 20.90
CA ASP A 166 -8.70 12.76 21.91
C ASP A 166 -8.29 12.22 23.29
N LEU A 167 -7.78 10.98 23.40
CA LEU A 167 -7.29 10.48 24.68
C LEU A 167 -5.98 11.19 25.08
N PRO A 168 -5.83 11.59 26.36
CA PRO A 168 -4.61 12.19 26.85
C PRO A 168 -3.46 11.17 26.88
N GLU A 169 -2.24 11.69 26.83
CA GLU A 169 -1.03 10.90 27.00
C GLU A 169 -0.98 10.33 28.42
N ILE A 170 -0.61 9.05 28.55
CA ILE A 170 -0.34 8.45 29.85
C ILE A 170 1.08 8.87 30.25
N PRO A 171 1.29 9.59 31.37
CA PRO A 171 2.62 10.05 31.76
C PRO A 171 3.61 8.89 31.87
N GLU A 172 4.79 9.00 31.24
CA GLU A 172 5.82 7.95 31.28
C GLU A 172 6.26 7.57 32.70
N SER A 173 6.17 8.51 33.65
CA SER A 173 6.43 8.24 35.07
C SER A 173 5.43 7.29 35.73
N GLU A 174 4.22 7.14 35.17
CA GLU A 174 3.13 6.32 35.71
C GLU A 174 2.79 5.13 34.80
N ALA A 175 3.17 5.19 33.52
CA ALA A 175 2.76 4.24 32.49
C ALA A 175 3.08 2.78 32.84
N ASP A 176 4.23 2.54 33.47
CA ASP A 176 4.75 1.22 33.83
C ASP A 176 4.81 1.00 35.36
N VAL A 177 4.18 1.89 36.14
CA VAL A 177 4.07 1.73 37.59
C VAL A 177 2.89 0.80 37.89
N HIS A 178 3.16 -0.24 38.67
CA HIS A 178 2.12 -1.10 39.20
C HIS A 178 1.41 -0.40 40.36
N ASP A 179 0.08 -0.30 40.25
CA ASP A 179 -0.79 0.08 41.35
C ASP A 179 -1.05 -1.16 42.21
N ASP A 180 -0.96 -1.05 43.54
CA ASP A 180 -1.26 -2.15 44.48
C ASP A 180 -2.71 -2.67 44.30
N ALA A 181 -3.59 -1.87 43.70
CA ALA A 181 -4.97 -2.23 43.40
C ALA A 181 -5.19 -2.94 42.04
N SER A 182 -4.22 -2.95 41.11
CA SER A 182 -4.41 -3.43 39.73
C SER A 182 -3.38 -4.48 39.32
N GLU A 183 -3.85 -5.55 38.68
CA GLU A 183 -2.96 -6.59 38.10
C GLU A 183 -2.13 -6.09 36.91
N PHE A 184 -2.53 -4.97 36.28
CA PHE A 184 -1.94 -4.44 35.05
C PHE A 184 -1.52 -2.97 35.18
N THR A 185 -0.42 -2.59 34.52
CA THR A 185 -0.01 -1.18 34.44
C THR A 185 -0.97 -0.35 33.58
N PRO A 186 -1.04 0.99 33.73
CA PRO A 186 -1.82 1.85 32.82
C PRO A 186 -1.55 1.58 31.33
N ARG A 187 -0.29 1.37 30.94
CA ARG A 187 0.09 1.05 29.56
C ARG A 187 -0.49 -0.29 29.11
N GLU A 188 -0.38 -1.33 29.94
CA GLU A 188 -0.91 -2.66 29.63
C GLU A 188 -2.43 -2.65 29.48
N ARG A 189 -3.14 -1.95 30.36
CA ARG A 189 -4.60 -1.78 30.30
C ARG A 189 -5.05 -1.16 28.98
N ARG A 190 -4.38 -0.08 28.55
CA ARG A 190 -4.66 0.59 27.27
C ARG A 190 -4.42 -0.33 26.07
N ILE A 191 -3.34 -1.12 26.08
CA ILE A 191 -3.03 -2.08 25.02
C ILE A 191 -4.05 -3.23 24.98
N LEU A 192 -4.48 -3.73 26.13
CA LEU A 192 -5.49 -4.79 26.24
C LEU A 192 -6.85 -4.30 25.74
N LEU A 193 -7.26 -3.08 26.13
CA LEU A 193 -8.46 -2.41 25.62
C LEU A 193 -8.41 -2.36 24.09
N GLN A 194 -7.37 -1.77 23.52
CA GLN A 194 -7.22 -1.66 22.06
C GLN A 194 -7.40 -3.02 21.37
N LYS A 195 -6.70 -4.05 21.84
CA LYS A 195 -6.73 -5.37 21.21
C LYS A 195 -8.13 -5.98 21.17
N ILE A 196 -8.85 -5.98 22.29
CA ILE A 196 -10.21 -6.56 22.35
C ILE A 196 -11.21 -5.67 21.61
N PHE A 197 -11.07 -4.35 21.75
CA PHE A 197 -11.93 -3.39 21.07
C PHE A 197 -11.88 -3.54 19.54
N VAL A 198 -10.67 -3.60 18.98
CA VAL A 198 -10.45 -3.82 17.55
C VAL A 198 -10.91 -5.21 17.12
N GLN A 199 -10.64 -6.25 17.93
CA GLN A 199 -11.07 -7.61 17.63
C GLN A 199 -12.60 -7.73 17.47
N VAL A 200 -13.38 -7.02 18.31
CA VAL A 200 -14.84 -6.95 18.20
C VAL A 200 -15.24 -6.28 16.88
N LEU A 201 -14.68 -5.10 16.59
CA LEU A 201 -14.99 -4.36 15.36
C LEU A 201 -14.62 -5.15 14.09
N VAL A 202 -13.47 -5.82 14.07
CA VAL A 202 -13.03 -6.68 12.96
C VAL A 202 -13.98 -7.87 12.77
N ARG A 203 -14.40 -8.54 13.85
CA ARG A 203 -15.38 -9.64 13.78
C ARG A 203 -16.71 -9.16 13.21
N LEU A 204 -17.20 -8.02 13.67
CA LEU A 204 -18.42 -7.42 13.13
C LEU A 204 -18.25 -7.05 11.65
N CYS A 205 -17.22 -6.29 11.30
CA CYS A 205 -17.00 -5.80 9.93
C CYS A 205 -16.56 -6.89 8.94
N SER A 206 -16.36 -8.13 9.40
CA SER A 206 -16.22 -9.32 8.56
C SER A 206 -17.55 -9.81 7.97
N HIS A 207 -18.64 -9.06 8.21
CA HIS A 207 -19.95 -9.30 7.64
C HIS A 207 -20.47 -8.06 6.89
N PRO A 208 -21.37 -8.22 5.89
CA PRO A 208 -21.93 -7.10 5.14
C PRO A 208 -22.86 -6.19 5.95
N PHE A 209 -23.78 -6.77 6.73
CA PHE A 209 -24.85 -6.03 7.40
C PHE A 209 -24.38 -5.03 8.49
N PRO A 210 -23.27 -5.24 9.24
CA PRO A 210 -22.72 -4.20 10.12
C PRO A 210 -22.17 -3.02 9.32
N CYS A 211 -21.59 -3.26 8.14
CA CYS A 211 -21.07 -2.22 7.27
C CYS A 211 -22.20 -1.40 6.64
N GLU A 212 -23.30 -2.05 6.26
CA GLU A 212 -24.53 -1.37 5.84
C GLU A 212 -25.19 -0.58 6.98
N GLU A 213 -25.09 -1.07 8.21
CA GLU A 213 -25.54 -0.35 9.40
C GLU A 213 -24.75 0.94 9.61
N LEU A 214 -23.41 0.87 9.52
CA LEU A 214 -22.52 2.03 9.58
C LEU A 214 -22.86 3.07 8.51
N ALA A 215 -23.08 2.63 7.27
CA ALA A 215 -23.48 3.52 6.18
C ALA A 215 -24.85 4.17 6.45
N ARG A 216 -25.85 3.38 6.88
CA ARG A 216 -27.20 3.88 7.18
C ARG A 216 -27.24 4.82 8.39
N LYS A 217 -26.37 4.65 9.38
CA LYS A 217 -26.27 5.55 10.54
C LYS A 217 -25.39 6.77 10.32
N ASP A 218 -24.77 6.87 9.14
CA ASP A 218 -23.82 7.94 8.80
C ASP A 218 -22.53 7.93 9.63
N ASP A 219 -22.10 6.76 10.08
CA ASP A 219 -20.91 6.60 10.94
C ASP A 219 -19.72 6.00 10.20
N LEU A 220 -19.93 5.43 8.99
CA LEU A 220 -18.85 4.85 8.19
C LEU A 220 -17.81 5.91 7.77
N SER A 221 -18.23 7.15 7.48
CA SER A 221 -17.30 8.22 7.12
C SER A 221 -16.28 8.52 8.22
N LEU A 222 -16.59 8.22 9.49
CA LEU A 222 -15.65 8.39 10.60
C LEU A 222 -14.41 7.51 10.48
N LEU A 223 -14.51 6.33 9.84
CA LEU A 223 -13.33 5.49 9.59
C LEU A 223 -12.41 6.13 8.54
N PHE A 224 -12.98 6.77 7.51
CA PHE A 224 -12.20 7.50 6.50
C PHE A 224 -11.55 8.75 7.10
N SER A 225 -12.26 9.48 7.96
CA SER A 225 -11.67 10.55 8.77
C SER A 225 -10.55 9.99 9.65
N ALA A 226 -10.79 8.92 10.39
CA ALA A 226 -9.82 8.36 11.34
C ALA A 226 -8.48 7.98 10.67
N ILE A 227 -8.51 7.37 9.48
CA ILE A 227 -7.27 6.93 8.82
C ILE A 227 -6.43 8.09 8.26
N THR A 228 -7.01 9.29 8.06
CA THR A 228 -6.29 10.45 7.49
C THR A 228 -6.29 11.70 8.37
N SER A 229 -7.02 11.72 9.48
CA SER A 229 -6.99 12.82 10.45
C SER A 229 -5.67 12.85 11.20
N TRP A 230 -5.18 14.06 11.51
CA TRP A 230 -4.09 14.24 12.46
C TRP A 230 -4.48 13.68 13.84
N CYS A 231 -3.51 13.09 14.54
CA CYS A 231 -3.64 12.64 15.91
C CYS A 231 -2.30 12.74 16.61
N ALA A 232 -2.31 12.94 17.92
CA ALA A 232 -1.09 12.95 18.70
C ALA A 232 -0.34 11.60 18.62
N PRO A 233 1.00 11.57 18.74
CA PRO A 233 1.81 10.36 18.54
C PRO A 233 1.39 9.17 19.41
N HIS A 234 0.98 9.41 20.66
CA HIS A 234 0.51 8.37 21.59
C HIS A 234 -0.81 7.72 21.14
N ASN A 235 -1.59 8.37 20.29
CA ASN A 235 -2.86 7.86 19.75
C ASN A 235 -2.70 7.19 18.38
N MET A 236 -1.48 7.06 17.85
CA MET A 236 -1.21 6.40 16.56
C MET A 236 -1.73 4.95 16.50
N MET A 237 -1.75 4.26 17.63
CA MET A 237 -2.32 2.91 17.74
C MET A 237 -3.81 2.87 17.35
N TRP A 238 -4.59 3.93 17.63
CA TRP A 238 -6.00 4.02 17.26
C TRP A 238 -6.19 4.33 15.76
N ARG A 239 -5.31 5.12 15.15
CA ARG A 239 -5.28 5.28 13.68
C ARG A 239 -5.01 3.95 12.97
N LYS A 240 -4.02 3.19 13.44
CA LYS A 240 -3.73 1.83 12.92
C LYS A 240 -4.91 0.89 13.10
N SER A 241 -5.60 1.00 14.23
CA SER A 241 -6.82 0.23 14.52
C SER A 241 -7.96 0.57 13.56
N ALA A 242 -8.18 1.87 13.26
CA ALA A 242 -9.17 2.29 12.27
C ALA A 242 -8.85 1.78 10.87
N ALA A 243 -7.57 1.79 10.48
CA ALA A 243 -7.13 1.21 9.21
C ALA A 243 -7.39 -0.30 9.15
N GLU A 244 -7.15 -1.06 10.22
CA GLU A 244 -7.44 -2.50 10.28
C GLU A 244 -8.93 -2.81 10.13
N VAL A 245 -9.80 -2.03 10.80
CA VAL A 245 -11.26 -2.17 10.68
C VAL A 245 -11.71 -1.83 9.26
N LEU A 246 -11.21 -0.74 8.68
CA LEU A 246 -11.54 -0.34 7.32
C LEU A 246 -11.06 -1.36 6.28
N MET A 247 -9.90 -1.98 6.49
CA MET A 247 -9.38 -3.09 5.67
C MET A 247 -10.17 -4.40 5.81
N THR A 248 -10.85 -4.59 6.93
CA THR A 248 -11.76 -5.74 7.09
C THR A 248 -13.07 -5.47 6.34
N LEU A 249 -13.58 -4.24 6.47
CA LEU A 249 -14.76 -3.77 5.75
C LEU A 249 -14.55 -3.82 4.23
N SER A 250 -13.37 -3.45 3.72
CA SER A 250 -13.09 -3.49 2.28
C SER A 250 -13.20 -4.90 1.70
N ARG A 251 -12.78 -5.92 2.45
CA ARG A 251 -12.78 -7.33 2.00
C ARG A 251 -14.13 -8.03 2.13
N HIS A 252 -14.93 -7.65 3.13
CA HIS A 252 -16.13 -8.41 3.49
C HIS A 252 -17.42 -7.59 3.48
N GLY A 253 -17.30 -6.27 3.54
CA GLY A 253 -18.40 -5.34 3.80
C GLY A 253 -18.80 -4.44 2.63
N LEU A 254 -18.12 -4.52 1.49
CA LEU A 254 -18.40 -3.68 0.32
C LEU A 254 -19.61 -4.17 -0.48
N THR A 255 -20.80 -3.84 0.00
CA THR A 255 -22.03 -3.95 -0.80
C THR A 255 -22.25 -2.71 -1.65
N GLN A 256 -23.13 -2.79 -2.65
CA GLN A 256 -23.43 -1.64 -3.52
C GLN A 256 -23.93 -0.42 -2.72
N SER A 257 -24.72 -0.63 -1.65
CA SER A 257 -25.15 0.45 -0.78
C SER A 257 -24.01 1.10 0.00
N VAL A 258 -23.02 0.31 0.44
CA VAL A 258 -21.84 0.83 1.14
C VAL A 258 -20.97 1.64 0.18
N VAL A 259 -20.71 1.13 -1.03
CA VAL A 259 -19.97 1.86 -2.07
C VAL A 259 -20.68 3.17 -2.44
N GLN A 260 -22.00 3.14 -2.63
CA GLN A 260 -22.77 4.34 -2.93
C GLN A 260 -22.74 5.36 -1.79
N TYR A 261 -22.78 4.91 -0.53
CA TYR A 261 -22.63 5.79 0.62
C TYR A 261 -21.25 6.49 0.61
N ILE A 262 -20.17 5.73 0.41
CA ILE A 262 -18.79 6.25 0.40
C ILE A 262 -18.63 7.33 -0.68
N HIS A 263 -19.17 7.06 -1.89
CA HIS A 263 -19.20 8.01 -2.99
C HIS A 263 -19.99 9.28 -2.63
N ASN A 264 -21.25 9.13 -2.21
CA ASN A 264 -22.14 10.25 -1.90
C ASN A 264 -21.62 11.12 -0.76
N LYS A 265 -20.88 10.54 0.20
CA LYS A 265 -20.27 11.26 1.32
C LYS A 265 -18.91 11.87 0.97
N GLY A 266 -18.37 11.60 -0.21
CA GLY A 266 -17.08 12.12 -0.64
C GLY A 266 -15.91 11.62 0.21
N CYS A 267 -16.01 10.40 0.76
CA CYS A 267 -15.01 9.87 1.70
C CYS A 267 -13.60 9.78 1.09
N VAL A 268 -13.48 9.42 -0.19
CA VAL A 268 -12.18 9.40 -0.90
C VAL A 268 -11.59 10.81 -1.03
N GLY A 269 -12.44 11.80 -1.35
CA GLY A 269 -12.05 13.20 -1.43
C GLY A 269 -11.59 13.75 -0.09
N LEU A 270 -12.29 13.41 1.00
CA LEU A 270 -11.89 13.75 2.37
C LEU A 270 -10.49 13.21 2.71
N CYS A 271 -10.20 11.96 2.34
CA CYS A 271 -8.86 11.39 2.55
C CYS A 271 -7.77 12.18 1.84
N ILE A 272 -7.99 12.54 0.57
CA ILE A 272 -7.03 13.33 -0.22
C ILE A 272 -6.87 14.73 0.38
N GLU A 273 -7.97 15.38 0.76
CA GLU A 273 -7.95 16.72 1.36
C GLU A 273 -7.15 16.75 2.66
N ASN A 274 -7.39 15.78 3.56
CA ASN A 274 -6.66 15.68 4.82
C ASN A 274 -5.15 15.48 4.59
N MET A 275 -4.76 14.59 3.66
CA MET A 275 -3.36 14.35 3.33
C MET A 275 -2.66 15.57 2.71
N GLN A 276 -3.39 16.47 2.06
CA GLN A 276 -2.85 17.67 1.43
C GLN A 276 -2.77 18.87 2.35
N LYS A 277 -3.81 19.10 3.16
CA LYS A 277 -4.04 20.39 3.83
C LYS A 277 -3.59 20.43 5.27
N ILE A 278 -3.34 19.29 5.92
CA ILE A 278 -2.92 19.25 7.32
C ILE A 278 -1.39 19.49 7.40
N PRO A 279 -0.94 20.66 7.88
CA PRO A 279 0.49 21.01 7.89
C PRO A 279 1.31 20.22 8.91
N GLU A 280 0.67 19.65 9.94
CA GLU A 280 1.34 18.90 11.00
C GLU A 280 1.73 17.47 10.58
N LEU A 281 1.29 16.99 9.42
CA LEU A 281 1.61 15.64 8.94
C LEU A 281 3.05 15.55 8.46
N THR A 282 3.76 14.55 8.97
CA THR A 282 5.06 14.18 8.41
C THR A 282 4.90 13.44 7.07
N PRO A 283 5.89 13.50 6.16
CA PRO A 283 5.80 12.76 4.91
C PRO A 283 5.62 11.24 5.09
N LEU A 284 6.21 10.65 6.13
CA LEU A 284 6.04 9.22 6.41
C LEU A 284 4.61 8.88 6.85
N GLU A 285 3.95 9.75 7.62
CA GLU A 285 2.53 9.56 7.94
C GLU A 285 1.66 9.63 6.70
N VAL A 286 1.94 10.55 5.77
CA VAL A 286 1.21 10.62 4.49
C VAL A 286 1.42 9.34 3.67
N VAL A 287 2.62 8.74 3.69
CA VAL A 287 2.85 7.42 3.08
C VAL A 287 1.98 6.35 3.73
N GLU A 288 1.92 6.28 5.07
CA GLU A 288 1.05 5.31 5.76
C GLU A 288 -0.44 5.52 5.42
N MET A 289 -0.89 6.77 5.29
CA MET A 289 -2.24 7.12 4.86
C MET A 289 -2.52 6.64 3.42
N PHE A 290 -1.57 6.83 2.49
CA PHE A 290 -1.68 6.29 1.13
C PHE A 290 -1.77 4.77 1.13
N VAL A 291 -1.00 4.06 1.97
CA VAL A 291 -1.10 2.59 2.10
C VAL A 291 -2.53 2.20 2.43
N ALA A 292 -3.14 2.81 3.46
CA ALA A 292 -4.50 2.49 3.88
C ALA A 292 -5.53 2.76 2.75
N VAL A 293 -5.45 3.92 2.10
CA VAL A 293 -6.35 4.30 0.99
C VAL A 293 -6.16 3.38 -0.22
N PHE A 294 -4.93 3.02 -0.59
CA PHE A 294 -4.67 2.15 -1.74
C PHE A 294 -5.11 0.72 -1.51
N CYS A 295 -4.90 0.18 -0.32
CA CYS A 295 -5.42 -1.14 0.02
C CYS A 295 -6.95 -1.16 -0.04
N PHE A 296 -7.62 -0.10 0.43
CA PHE A 296 -9.07 0.04 0.29
C PHE A 296 -9.52 0.14 -1.17
N LEU A 297 -8.87 1.00 -1.97
CA LEU A 297 -9.21 1.19 -3.38
C LEU A 297 -9.02 -0.09 -4.18
N LYS A 298 -7.95 -0.85 -3.91
CA LYS A 298 -7.69 -2.15 -4.52
C LYS A 298 -8.87 -3.10 -4.30
N ASP A 299 -9.24 -3.35 -3.05
CA ASP A 299 -10.34 -4.25 -2.71
C ASP A 299 -11.67 -3.74 -3.29
N SER A 300 -11.90 -2.42 -3.26
CA SER A 300 -13.12 -1.83 -3.83
C SER A 300 -13.23 -1.96 -5.35
N SER A 301 -12.08 -2.00 -6.05
CA SER A 301 -12.03 -2.08 -7.50
C SER A 301 -12.54 -3.42 -8.05
N ASP A 302 -12.51 -4.48 -7.23
CA ASP A 302 -13.12 -5.77 -7.56
C ASP A 302 -14.65 -5.71 -7.54
N VAL A 303 -15.23 -4.73 -6.83
CA VAL A 303 -16.69 -4.57 -6.65
C VAL A 303 -17.26 -3.47 -7.55
N SER A 304 -16.55 -2.35 -7.73
CA SER A 304 -17.04 -1.20 -8.50
C SER A 304 -15.89 -0.29 -8.97
N GLN A 305 -16.08 0.35 -10.13
CA GLN A 305 -15.17 1.37 -10.65
C GLN A 305 -15.29 2.72 -9.91
N LEU A 306 -16.42 2.94 -9.21
CA LEU A 306 -16.84 4.25 -8.73
C LEU A 306 -15.80 4.94 -7.85
N LEU A 307 -15.18 4.23 -6.91
CA LEU A 307 -14.24 4.83 -5.96
C LEU A 307 -12.87 5.15 -6.57
N LEU A 308 -12.47 4.44 -7.64
CA LEU A 308 -11.30 4.82 -8.44
C LEU A 308 -11.59 6.09 -9.26
N ASP A 309 -12.82 6.22 -9.76
CA ASP A 309 -13.24 7.44 -10.46
C ASP A 309 -13.34 8.64 -9.51
N ASP A 310 -13.76 8.42 -8.26
CA ASP A 310 -13.70 9.44 -7.19
C ASP A 310 -12.26 9.86 -6.91
N PHE A 311 -11.35 8.89 -6.71
CA PHE A 311 -9.93 9.18 -6.49
C PHE A 311 -9.33 9.99 -7.65
N ARG A 312 -9.70 9.67 -8.89
CA ARG A 312 -9.32 10.44 -10.08
C ARG A 312 -9.90 11.86 -10.05
N SER A 313 -11.20 11.99 -9.80
CA SER A 313 -11.93 13.26 -9.85
C SER A 313 -11.45 14.23 -8.77
N CYS A 314 -11.06 13.69 -7.61
CA CYS A 314 -10.43 14.41 -6.51
C CYS A 314 -8.92 14.66 -6.70
N GLN A 315 -8.37 14.47 -7.91
CA GLN A 315 -6.96 14.72 -8.24
C GLN A 315 -5.96 13.87 -7.45
N GLY A 316 -6.36 12.69 -6.97
CA GLY A 316 -5.50 11.81 -6.16
C GLY A 316 -4.22 11.37 -6.89
N TYR A 317 -4.29 11.09 -8.20
CA TYR A 317 -3.11 10.74 -9.00
C TYR A 317 -2.14 11.90 -9.21
N LEU A 318 -2.67 13.12 -9.38
CA LEU A 318 -1.86 14.33 -9.50
C LEU A 318 -1.12 14.58 -8.18
N PHE A 319 -1.87 14.55 -7.07
CA PHE A 319 -1.31 14.69 -5.73
C PHE A 319 -0.19 13.68 -5.47
N LEU A 320 -0.41 12.41 -5.84
CA LEU A 320 0.58 11.36 -5.66
C LEU A 320 1.87 11.62 -6.45
N SER A 321 1.76 12.16 -7.66
CA SER A 321 2.93 12.55 -8.47
C SER A 321 3.72 13.67 -7.80
N GLU A 322 3.03 14.70 -7.33
CA GLU A 322 3.65 15.85 -6.64
C GLU A 322 4.27 15.44 -5.30
N PHE A 323 3.59 14.57 -4.57
CA PHE A 323 4.05 14.05 -3.29
C PHE A 323 5.34 13.22 -3.43
N LEU A 324 5.44 12.36 -4.45
CA LEU A 324 6.67 11.59 -4.72
C LEU A 324 7.88 12.51 -4.99
N LEU A 325 7.68 13.58 -5.78
CA LEU A 325 8.72 14.55 -6.08
C LEU A 325 9.11 15.36 -4.83
N LYS A 326 8.13 15.76 -4.01
CA LYS A 326 8.38 16.46 -2.74
C LYS A 326 9.13 15.58 -1.73
N LEU A 327 8.74 14.31 -1.59
CA LEU A 327 9.37 13.35 -0.69
C LEU A 327 10.84 13.08 -1.08
N GLU A 328 11.16 13.17 -2.37
CA GLU A 328 12.55 13.13 -2.88
C GLU A 328 13.34 14.40 -2.51
N GLU A 329 12.75 15.59 -2.67
CA GLU A 329 13.41 16.88 -2.48
C GLU A 329 13.71 17.22 -1.02
N GLU A 330 12.86 16.81 -0.08
CA GLU A 330 12.92 17.21 1.33
C GLU A 330 14.17 16.72 2.10
N ARG A 331 15.18 16.15 1.41
CA ARG A 331 16.41 15.62 2.02
C ARG A 331 16.10 14.84 3.30
N VAL A 332 15.03 14.04 3.30
CA VAL A 332 14.78 13.08 4.35
C VAL A 332 15.85 12.00 4.19
N SER A 333 17.02 12.29 4.75
CA SER A 333 18.29 11.60 4.54
C SER A 333 18.35 10.31 5.36
N GLY A 334 17.18 9.73 5.65
CA GLY A 334 17.02 8.47 6.33
C GLY A 334 16.86 7.32 5.34
N THR A 335 17.40 6.17 5.67
CA THR A 335 17.12 4.90 4.97
C THR A 335 15.63 4.60 4.90
N GLU A 336 14.87 5.03 5.91
CA GLU A 336 13.43 4.85 6.03
C GLU A 336 12.63 5.60 4.95
N ALA A 337 12.91 6.88 4.70
CA ALA A 337 12.19 7.64 3.67
C ALA A 337 12.46 7.12 2.25
N LYS A 338 13.70 6.65 1.98
CA LYS A 338 14.00 5.96 0.72
C LYS A 338 13.23 4.65 0.58
N ALA A 339 13.09 3.89 1.66
CA ALA A 339 12.30 2.66 1.66
C ALA A 339 10.80 2.97 1.48
N ALA A 340 10.29 4.00 2.15
CA ALA A 340 8.90 4.46 2.03
C ALA A 340 8.57 4.92 0.60
N LEU A 341 9.44 5.73 -0.01
CA LEU A 341 9.34 6.17 -1.41
C LEU A 341 9.32 4.97 -2.36
N ARG A 342 10.24 4.00 -2.17
CA ARG A 342 10.27 2.77 -2.97
C ARG A 342 8.97 1.97 -2.82
N ASN A 343 8.50 1.78 -1.59
CA ASN A 343 7.25 1.06 -1.32
C ASN A 343 6.05 1.76 -1.97
N LEU A 344 6.01 3.10 -1.94
CA LEU A 344 4.96 3.87 -2.59
C LEU A 344 4.96 3.67 -4.12
N VAL A 345 6.13 3.67 -4.77
CA VAL A 345 6.26 3.36 -6.21
C VAL A 345 5.78 1.94 -6.52
N LEU A 346 6.12 0.96 -5.68
CA LEU A 346 5.64 -0.43 -5.84
C LEU A 346 4.12 -0.55 -5.67
N MET A 347 3.53 0.20 -4.73
CA MET A 347 2.08 0.24 -4.58
C MET A 347 1.40 0.88 -5.80
N ILE A 348 1.97 1.94 -6.39
CA ILE A 348 1.46 2.54 -7.62
C ILE A 348 1.51 1.53 -8.78
N SER A 349 2.58 0.75 -8.87
CA SER A 349 2.68 -0.35 -9.83
C SER A 349 1.56 -1.37 -9.63
N SER A 350 1.30 -1.80 -8.38
CA SER A 350 0.16 -2.67 -8.10
C SER A 350 -1.20 -2.03 -8.41
N LEU A 351 -1.33 -0.71 -8.23
CA LEU A 351 -2.56 0.03 -8.52
C LEU A 351 -2.86 0.06 -10.03
N CYS A 352 -1.85 -0.08 -10.90
CA CYS A 352 -2.02 -0.18 -12.34
C CYS A 352 -2.89 -1.38 -12.75
N ALA A 353 -2.85 -2.48 -11.98
CA ALA A 353 -3.66 -3.68 -12.23
C ALA A 353 -5.05 -3.64 -11.54
N CYS A 354 -5.33 -2.62 -10.72
CA CYS A 354 -6.60 -2.48 -10.01
C CYS A 354 -7.66 -1.83 -10.93
N GLY A 355 -8.87 -2.35 -10.95
CA GLY A 355 -9.96 -1.80 -11.75
C GLY A 355 -11.06 -2.81 -11.98
N PHE A 356 -12.29 -2.29 -12.11
CA PHE A 356 -13.47 -3.14 -12.26
C PHE A 356 -13.57 -3.72 -13.67
N SER A 357 -13.26 -2.89 -14.68
CA SER A 357 -13.29 -3.30 -16.08
C SER A 357 -11.91 -3.72 -16.56
N GLU A 358 -11.86 -4.84 -17.28
CA GLU A 358 -10.66 -5.26 -17.99
C GLU A 358 -10.42 -4.34 -19.20
N LEU A 359 -9.21 -3.76 -19.28
CA LEU A 359 -8.78 -3.02 -20.46
C LEU A 359 -8.20 -3.99 -21.47
N ARG A 360 -8.48 -3.75 -22.76
CA ARG A 360 -7.95 -4.57 -23.85
C ARG A 360 -7.08 -3.75 -24.78
N PRO A 361 -5.99 -4.35 -25.30
CA PRO A 361 -5.24 -3.77 -26.40
C PRO A 361 -6.17 -3.40 -27.54
N THR A 362 -6.12 -2.14 -27.94
CA THR A 362 -6.84 -1.71 -29.14
C THR A 362 -5.91 -1.91 -30.32
N ARG A 363 -6.35 -2.62 -31.37
CA ARG A 363 -5.61 -2.64 -32.64
C ARG A 363 -5.64 -1.23 -33.20
N ALA A 364 -4.54 -0.48 -33.06
CA ALA A 364 -4.35 0.68 -33.91
C ALA A 364 -4.26 0.16 -35.35
N ASN A 365 -5.12 0.63 -36.24
CA ASN A 365 -5.23 0.20 -37.64
C ASN A 365 -3.99 0.54 -38.51
N THR A 366 -2.79 0.60 -37.95
CA THR A 366 -1.65 1.32 -38.55
C THR A 366 -0.30 0.64 -38.33
N GLU A 367 -0.23 -0.70 -38.40
CA GLU A 367 1.07 -1.38 -38.41
C GLU A 367 1.48 -1.66 -39.85
N LEU A 368 2.23 -0.71 -40.42
CA LEU A 368 2.89 -0.85 -41.73
C LEU A 368 3.92 -2.00 -41.73
N PHE A 369 4.42 -2.38 -40.55
CA PHE A 369 5.43 -3.41 -40.35
C PHE A 369 5.00 -4.38 -39.25
N GLN A 370 5.04 -5.68 -39.55
CA GLN A 370 4.73 -6.73 -38.59
C GLN A 370 5.74 -7.86 -38.70
N LEU A 371 6.23 -8.33 -37.55
CA LEU A 371 7.09 -9.51 -37.48
C LEU A 371 6.27 -10.78 -37.74
N GLN A 372 6.88 -11.75 -38.43
CA GLN A 372 6.22 -13.03 -38.71
C GLN A 372 5.83 -13.72 -37.40
N GLY A 373 4.60 -14.21 -37.33
CA GLY A 373 4.07 -14.89 -36.14
C GLY A 373 3.63 -13.95 -35.00
N PHE A 374 3.67 -12.62 -35.19
CA PHE A 374 3.10 -11.70 -34.20
C PHE A 374 1.58 -11.87 -34.11
N VAL A 375 1.10 -12.10 -32.89
CA VAL A 375 -0.31 -12.09 -32.53
C VAL A 375 -0.45 -11.12 -31.38
N LEU A 376 -1.31 -10.12 -31.54
CA LEU A 376 -1.59 -9.14 -30.49
C LEU A 376 -2.00 -9.86 -29.19
N PRO A 377 -1.16 -9.81 -28.14
CA PRO A 377 -1.45 -10.52 -26.90
C PRO A 377 -2.78 -10.04 -26.31
N GLN A 378 -3.52 -10.96 -25.71
CA GLN A 378 -4.71 -10.65 -24.92
C GLN A 378 -4.38 -10.89 -23.44
N PRO A 379 -5.01 -10.14 -22.52
CA PRO A 379 -4.90 -10.40 -21.09
C PRO A 379 -5.10 -11.88 -20.79
N SER A 380 -4.15 -12.48 -20.09
CA SER A 380 -4.10 -13.93 -19.87
C SER A 380 -4.03 -14.27 -18.39
N THR A 381 -3.42 -13.39 -17.58
CA THR A 381 -3.22 -13.63 -16.15
C THR A 381 -4.17 -12.77 -15.31
N PRO A 382 -5.10 -13.39 -14.54
CA PRO A 382 -6.04 -12.65 -13.70
C PRO A 382 -5.33 -11.72 -12.71
N GLY A 383 -5.77 -10.46 -12.65
CA GLY A 383 -5.24 -9.47 -11.71
C GLY A 383 -3.82 -8.95 -12.01
N GLN A 384 -3.23 -9.30 -13.16
CA GLN A 384 -1.93 -8.76 -13.60
C GLN A 384 -2.04 -7.79 -14.78
N ALA A 385 -3.10 -7.95 -15.59
CA ALA A 385 -3.36 -7.04 -16.70
C ALA A 385 -3.68 -5.62 -16.20
N VAL A 386 -3.17 -4.61 -16.91
CA VAL A 386 -3.41 -3.20 -16.57
C VAL A 386 -4.90 -2.88 -16.69
N ARG A 387 -5.45 -2.26 -15.64
CA ARG A 387 -6.84 -1.77 -15.57
C ARG A 387 -6.93 -0.29 -15.20
N ASN A 388 -5.83 0.30 -14.73
CA ASN A 388 -5.75 1.68 -14.30
C ASN A 388 -4.60 2.40 -14.98
N VAL A 389 -4.93 3.09 -16.08
CA VAL A 389 -3.95 3.85 -16.87
C VAL A 389 -3.48 5.09 -16.10
N GLN A 390 -4.32 5.68 -15.26
CA GLN A 390 -4.00 6.89 -14.50
C GLN A 390 -2.92 6.63 -13.43
N ALA A 391 -2.94 5.47 -12.78
CA ALA A 391 -1.86 5.04 -11.89
C ALA A 391 -0.54 4.91 -12.66
N PHE A 392 -0.57 4.35 -13.87
CA PHE A 392 0.61 4.24 -14.72
C PHE A 392 1.14 5.62 -15.15
N GLN A 393 0.25 6.58 -15.44
CA GLN A 393 0.63 7.96 -15.75
C GLN A 393 1.36 8.67 -14.60
N VAL A 394 1.11 8.30 -13.34
CA VAL A 394 1.89 8.80 -12.20
C VAL A 394 3.37 8.41 -12.35
N LEU A 395 3.65 7.14 -12.66
CA LEU A 395 5.02 6.66 -12.89
C LEU A 395 5.69 7.43 -14.02
N GLN A 396 4.98 7.63 -15.14
CA GLN A 396 5.49 8.40 -16.28
C GLN A 396 5.82 9.86 -15.91
N SER A 397 4.87 10.53 -15.26
CA SER A 397 4.97 11.94 -14.85
C SER A 397 6.17 12.16 -13.93
N VAL A 398 6.35 11.29 -12.94
CA VAL A 398 7.44 11.41 -11.97
C VAL A 398 8.80 11.10 -12.61
N PHE A 399 8.91 10.10 -13.49
CA PHE A 399 10.17 9.83 -14.21
C PHE A 399 10.63 11.02 -15.04
N LEU A 400 9.71 11.70 -15.73
CA LEU A 400 10.02 12.85 -16.58
C LEU A 400 10.44 14.09 -15.77
N LYS A 401 9.91 14.26 -14.56
CA LYS A 401 10.14 15.42 -13.70
C LYS A 401 11.31 15.25 -12.71
N SER A 402 11.54 14.03 -12.22
CA SER A 402 12.56 13.73 -11.21
C SER A 402 13.98 13.80 -11.80
N ASN A 403 14.95 14.21 -10.97
CA ASN A 403 16.38 14.14 -11.29
C ASN A 403 17.13 13.12 -10.40
N SER A 404 16.49 12.52 -9.39
CA SER A 404 17.11 11.49 -8.57
C SER A 404 17.35 10.21 -9.38
N PRO A 405 18.61 9.74 -9.45
CA PRO A 405 18.90 8.45 -10.05
C PRO A 405 18.17 7.31 -9.36
N ALA A 406 18.08 7.32 -8.03
CA ALA A 406 17.44 6.25 -7.26
C ALA A 406 15.93 6.15 -7.52
N LEU A 407 15.23 7.29 -7.55
CA LEU A 407 13.79 7.30 -7.84
C LEU A 407 13.53 6.92 -9.30
N CYS A 408 14.27 7.50 -10.24
CA CYS A 408 14.12 7.19 -11.66
C CYS A 408 14.41 5.70 -11.95
N CYS A 409 15.44 5.10 -11.35
CA CYS A 409 15.68 3.65 -11.43
C CYS A 409 14.49 2.86 -10.90
N THR A 410 14.00 3.20 -9.70
CA THR A 410 12.87 2.50 -9.07
C THR A 410 11.60 2.59 -9.92
N ILE A 411 11.33 3.75 -10.52
CA ILE A 411 10.17 3.94 -11.41
C ILE A 411 10.33 3.12 -12.70
N LEU A 412 11.52 3.10 -13.29
CA LEU A 412 11.75 2.34 -14.51
C LEU A 412 11.65 0.83 -14.26
N ASP A 413 12.14 0.36 -13.10
CA ASP A 413 11.94 -1.02 -12.64
C ASP A 413 10.45 -1.33 -12.42
N ALA A 414 9.68 -0.38 -11.86
CA ALA A 414 8.25 -0.53 -11.67
C ALA A 414 7.49 -0.59 -13.01
N ILE A 415 7.81 0.27 -13.97
CA ILE A 415 7.25 0.24 -15.34
C ILE A 415 7.61 -1.08 -16.02
N SER A 416 8.86 -1.52 -15.89
CA SER A 416 9.32 -2.82 -16.38
C SER A 416 8.49 -3.96 -15.79
N SER A 417 8.28 -3.94 -14.48
CA SER A 417 7.43 -4.93 -13.80
C SER A 417 6.00 -4.93 -14.31
N VAL A 418 5.41 -3.76 -14.59
CA VAL A 418 4.06 -3.68 -15.18
C VAL A 418 4.04 -4.31 -16.57
N TYR A 419 5.02 -4.02 -17.43
CA TYR A 419 5.08 -4.62 -18.77
C TYR A 419 5.31 -6.13 -18.75
N HIS A 420 6.09 -6.64 -17.80
CA HIS A 420 6.36 -8.08 -17.67
C HIS A 420 5.25 -8.86 -16.96
N ALA A 421 4.34 -8.19 -16.24
CA ALA A 421 3.27 -8.85 -15.50
C ALA A 421 2.26 -9.56 -16.41
N ASP A 422 2.00 -9.03 -17.60
CA ASP A 422 1.22 -9.68 -18.67
C ASP A 422 1.66 -9.12 -20.03
N ASN A 423 1.85 -9.97 -21.04
CA ASN A 423 2.30 -9.57 -22.37
C ASN A 423 1.34 -8.57 -23.05
N ALA A 424 0.07 -8.49 -22.64
CA ALA A 424 -0.88 -7.50 -23.13
C ALA A 424 -0.61 -6.09 -22.59
N ASN A 425 0.12 -5.93 -21.49
CA ASN A 425 0.23 -4.66 -20.76
C ASN A 425 0.90 -3.55 -21.57
N TYR A 426 1.97 -3.85 -22.31
CA TYR A 426 2.58 -2.88 -23.22
C TYR A 426 1.55 -2.36 -24.23
N PHE A 427 0.74 -3.25 -24.80
CA PHE A 427 -0.24 -2.89 -25.83
C PHE A 427 -1.49 -2.17 -25.27
N ILE A 428 -1.89 -2.46 -24.03
CA ILE A 428 -2.91 -1.66 -23.32
C ILE A 428 -2.42 -0.22 -23.13
N LEU A 429 -1.13 -0.06 -22.84
CA LEU A 429 -0.49 1.21 -22.51
C LEU A 429 0.18 1.90 -23.72
N GLU A 430 0.09 1.34 -24.93
CA GLU A 430 0.82 1.83 -26.11
C GLU A 430 0.46 3.28 -26.45
N ASN A 431 -0.81 3.65 -26.24
CA ASN A 431 -1.30 5.01 -26.45
C ASN A 431 -0.71 6.05 -25.47
N GLN A 432 -0.05 5.61 -24.40
CA GLN A 432 0.66 6.49 -23.47
C GLN A 432 2.03 6.91 -24.02
N ASN A 433 2.52 6.30 -25.11
CA ASN A 433 3.79 6.62 -25.77
C ASN A 433 4.98 6.74 -24.79
N THR A 434 5.04 5.87 -23.77
CA THR A 434 5.94 5.99 -22.61
C THR A 434 7.40 6.12 -23.02
N LEU A 435 7.91 5.14 -23.77
CA LEU A 435 9.32 5.08 -24.13
C LEU A 435 9.68 6.19 -25.13
N SER A 436 8.75 6.55 -26.03
CA SER A 436 8.94 7.68 -26.93
C SER A 436 9.16 8.98 -26.17
N GLN A 437 8.31 9.28 -25.17
CA GLN A 437 8.46 10.47 -24.33
C GLN A 437 9.75 10.43 -23.49
N PHE A 438 10.08 9.26 -22.93
CA PHE A 438 11.29 9.11 -22.11
C PHE A 438 12.57 9.34 -22.93
N SER A 439 12.58 8.94 -24.20
CA SER A 439 13.74 9.10 -25.08
C SER A 439 14.16 10.56 -25.27
N GLU A 440 13.26 11.53 -25.12
CA GLU A 440 13.57 12.96 -25.23
C GLU A 440 14.49 13.44 -24.10
N ARG A 441 14.38 12.81 -22.92
CA ARG A 441 15.11 13.19 -21.69
C ARG A 441 16.13 12.16 -21.25
N ILE A 442 16.20 10.98 -21.88
CA ILE A 442 17.06 9.88 -21.42
C ILE A 442 18.55 10.26 -21.37
N HIS A 443 19.00 11.13 -22.28
CA HIS A 443 20.37 11.63 -22.33
C HIS A 443 20.79 12.44 -21.09
N THR A 444 19.83 12.94 -20.29
CA THR A 444 20.10 13.67 -19.03
C THR A 444 20.15 12.75 -17.81
N LYS A 445 19.76 11.48 -17.95
CA LYS A 445 19.77 10.48 -16.87
C LYS A 445 21.14 9.80 -16.78
N ASN A 446 21.43 9.11 -15.67
CA ASN A 446 22.70 8.41 -15.48
C ASN A 446 22.79 7.15 -16.37
N ALA A 447 23.98 6.53 -16.43
CA ALA A 447 24.24 5.37 -17.29
C ALA A 447 23.31 4.18 -16.98
N GLU A 448 23.07 3.87 -15.70
CA GLU A 448 22.19 2.76 -15.28
C GLU A 448 20.76 2.93 -15.80
N ILE A 449 20.19 4.14 -15.70
CA ILE A 449 18.84 4.43 -16.22
C ILE A 449 18.81 4.32 -17.74
N GLN A 450 19.86 4.81 -18.42
CA GLN A 450 19.97 4.70 -19.87
C GLN A 450 19.97 3.23 -20.30
N GLU A 451 20.76 2.37 -19.65
CA GLU A 451 20.81 0.92 -19.92
C GLU A 451 19.44 0.27 -19.74
N LYS A 452 18.79 0.45 -18.60
CA LYS A 452 17.43 -0.08 -18.33
C LYS A 452 16.39 0.39 -19.35
N PHE A 453 16.50 1.63 -19.82
CA PHE A 453 15.59 2.16 -20.84
C PHE A 453 15.74 1.43 -22.17
N PHE A 454 16.98 1.19 -22.62
CA PHE A 454 17.23 0.47 -23.86
C PHE A 454 16.93 -1.03 -23.74
N GLU A 455 17.14 -1.64 -22.57
CA GLU A 455 16.69 -3.01 -22.27
C GLU A 455 15.17 -3.16 -22.39
N LEU A 456 14.39 -2.16 -21.94
CA LEU A 456 12.94 -2.14 -22.12
C LEU A 456 12.51 -2.06 -23.59
N LEU A 457 13.26 -1.33 -24.41
CA LEU A 457 13.02 -1.30 -25.85
C LEU A 457 13.33 -2.65 -26.49
N GLU A 458 14.44 -3.27 -26.10
CA GLU A 458 14.81 -4.61 -26.55
C GLU A 458 13.77 -5.67 -26.14
N PHE A 459 13.20 -5.57 -24.93
CA PHE A 459 12.10 -6.42 -24.48
C PHE A 459 10.90 -6.38 -25.44
N ILE A 460 10.49 -5.19 -25.89
CA ILE A 460 9.36 -5.03 -26.83
C ILE A 460 9.65 -5.74 -28.16
N VAL A 461 10.88 -5.61 -28.67
CA VAL A 461 11.25 -6.24 -29.93
C VAL A 461 11.42 -7.75 -29.79
N PHE A 462 12.18 -8.20 -28.80
CA PHE A 462 12.64 -9.58 -28.71
C PHE A 462 11.63 -10.51 -28.02
N GLN A 463 10.94 -10.04 -26.98
CA GLN A 463 10.02 -10.87 -26.21
C GLN A 463 8.57 -10.70 -26.68
N LEU A 464 8.14 -9.46 -26.93
CA LEU A 464 6.79 -9.21 -27.45
C LEU A 464 6.67 -9.39 -28.98
N ASN A 465 7.80 -9.61 -29.67
CA ASN A 465 7.87 -9.80 -31.13
C ASN A 465 7.17 -8.66 -31.89
N PHE A 466 7.40 -7.42 -31.45
CA PHE A 466 6.73 -6.22 -31.95
C PHE A 466 7.70 -5.24 -32.63
N VAL A 467 7.19 -4.41 -33.55
CA VAL A 467 7.97 -3.35 -34.23
C VAL A 467 7.58 -1.97 -33.66
N PRO A 468 8.33 -1.44 -32.67
CA PRO A 468 7.98 -0.20 -31.97
C PRO A 468 8.35 1.04 -32.80
N CYS A 469 7.57 1.33 -33.84
CA CYS A 469 7.88 2.39 -34.81
C CYS A 469 7.97 3.78 -34.15
N LYS A 470 7.10 4.09 -33.18
CA LYS A 470 7.09 5.39 -32.49
C LYS A 470 8.35 5.60 -31.67
N GLU A 471 8.82 4.56 -30.98
CA GLU A 471 10.06 4.55 -30.21
C GLU A 471 11.28 4.62 -31.14
N LEU A 472 11.27 3.93 -32.29
CA LEU A 472 12.35 4.03 -33.26
C LEU A 472 12.45 5.43 -33.88
N ILE A 473 11.32 6.09 -34.17
CA ILE A 473 11.30 7.49 -34.61
C ILE A 473 11.87 8.39 -33.50
N SER A 474 11.51 8.18 -32.24
CA SER A 474 12.01 9.01 -31.15
C SER A 474 13.52 8.80 -30.90
N LEU A 475 14.03 7.59 -31.09
CA LEU A 475 15.49 7.31 -31.09
C LEU A 475 16.23 7.99 -32.24
N SER A 476 15.62 8.09 -33.42
CA SER A 476 16.23 8.79 -34.56
C SER A 476 16.40 10.28 -34.24
N LEU A 477 15.41 10.89 -33.57
CA LEU A 477 15.48 12.26 -33.08
C LEU A 477 16.54 12.43 -31.98
N LEU A 478 16.65 11.49 -31.04
CA LEU A 478 17.68 11.47 -30.00
C LEU A 478 19.09 11.50 -30.60
N LEU A 479 19.37 10.63 -31.57
CA LEU A 479 20.66 10.55 -32.27
C LEU A 479 20.94 11.81 -33.10
N LYS A 480 19.91 12.34 -33.79
CA LYS A 480 20.02 13.57 -34.57
C LYS A 480 20.39 14.76 -33.69
N ALA A 481 19.78 14.87 -32.50
CA ALA A 481 20.06 15.93 -31.53
C ALA A 481 21.48 15.85 -30.92
N ASN A 482 22.05 14.65 -30.80
CA ASN A 482 23.44 14.39 -30.37
C ASN A 482 23.86 15.16 -29.10
N ARG A 483 23.00 15.12 -28.08
CA ARG A 483 23.22 15.81 -26.80
C ARG A 483 24.22 15.10 -25.87
N SER A 484 24.37 13.78 -25.99
CA SER A 484 25.28 12.97 -25.17
C SER A 484 25.91 11.85 -25.99
N ARG A 485 27.25 11.79 -26.02
CA ARG A 485 27.99 10.77 -26.79
C ARG A 485 27.81 9.36 -26.23
N SER A 486 27.86 9.20 -24.91
CA SER A 486 27.69 7.88 -24.27
C SER A 486 26.30 7.32 -24.54
N CYS A 487 25.26 8.15 -24.38
CA CYS A 487 23.89 7.76 -24.68
C CYS A 487 23.70 7.43 -26.17
N SER A 488 24.28 8.20 -27.09
CA SER A 488 24.24 7.92 -28.53
C SER A 488 24.91 6.58 -28.88
N ILE A 489 26.05 6.26 -28.25
CA ILE A 489 26.73 4.97 -28.45
C ILE A 489 25.83 3.82 -27.98
N LEU A 490 25.19 3.95 -26.82
CA LEU A 490 24.27 2.94 -26.31
C LEU A 490 23.07 2.75 -27.24
N CYS A 491 22.47 3.85 -27.70
CA CYS A 491 21.39 3.83 -28.68
C CYS A 491 21.80 3.12 -29.99
N ILE A 492 22.99 3.40 -30.54
CA ILE A 492 23.49 2.73 -31.76
C ILE A 492 23.70 1.24 -31.52
N LYS A 493 24.23 0.84 -30.34
CA LYS A 493 24.39 -0.57 -29.98
C LYS A 493 23.04 -1.29 -29.94
N THR A 494 22.03 -0.70 -29.31
CA THR A 494 20.66 -1.25 -29.27
C THR A 494 20.05 -1.36 -30.66
N LEU A 495 20.17 -0.33 -31.50
CA LEU A 495 19.70 -0.38 -32.88
C LEU A 495 20.41 -1.47 -33.70
N LEU A 496 21.70 -1.71 -33.46
CA LEU A 496 22.44 -2.81 -34.07
C LEU A 496 21.94 -4.18 -33.59
N ASN A 497 21.62 -4.33 -32.30
CA ASN A 497 21.06 -5.56 -31.75
C ASN A 497 19.69 -5.87 -32.37
N ILE A 498 18.81 -4.88 -32.45
CA ILE A 498 17.50 -4.98 -33.10
C ILE A 498 17.64 -5.40 -34.58
N LEU A 499 18.58 -4.80 -35.31
CA LEU A 499 18.84 -5.14 -36.71
C LEU A 499 19.35 -6.59 -36.88
N LYS A 500 20.14 -7.09 -35.94
CA LYS A 500 20.63 -8.48 -35.94
C LYS A 500 19.51 -9.49 -35.65
N HIS A 501 18.47 -9.07 -34.93
CA HIS A 501 17.36 -9.95 -34.56
C HIS A 501 16.49 -10.32 -35.75
N ASN A 502 16.12 -9.34 -36.61
CA ASN A 502 15.30 -9.61 -37.79
C ASN A 502 15.62 -8.67 -38.96
N ALA A 503 15.67 -9.22 -40.18
CA ALA A 503 15.98 -8.47 -41.40
C ALA A 503 14.95 -7.39 -41.75
N ILE A 504 13.69 -7.51 -41.30
CA ILE A 504 12.64 -6.50 -41.53
C ILE A 504 13.06 -5.11 -41.04
N PHE A 505 13.89 -5.04 -40.00
CA PHE A 505 14.37 -3.78 -39.45
C PHE A 505 15.24 -2.98 -40.44
N LYS A 506 15.75 -3.58 -41.52
CA LYS A 506 16.38 -2.84 -42.61
C LYS A 506 15.38 -1.89 -43.30
N ASP A 507 14.16 -2.38 -43.52
CA ASP A 507 13.10 -1.62 -44.17
C ASP A 507 12.46 -0.65 -43.17
N VAL A 508 12.22 -1.10 -41.92
CA VAL A 508 11.74 -0.23 -40.84
C VAL A 508 12.68 0.97 -40.64
N TYR A 509 14.00 0.75 -40.56
CA TYR A 509 14.99 1.82 -40.39
C TYR A 509 15.05 2.79 -41.57
N ARG A 510 14.69 2.32 -42.78
CA ARG A 510 14.55 3.19 -43.95
C ARG A 510 13.32 4.09 -43.81
N GLU A 511 12.17 3.51 -43.48
CA GLU A 511 10.91 4.25 -43.39
C GLU A 511 10.87 5.25 -42.22
N VAL A 512 11.42 4.89 -41.06
CA VAL A 512 11.47 5.81 -39.90
C VAL A 512 12.58 6.87 -40.01
N GLY A 513 13.28 6.94 -41.14
CA GLY A 513 14.33 7.93 -41.41
C GLY A 513 15.65 7.70 -40.67
N MET A 514 15.87 6.50 -40.11
CA MET A 514 17.07 6.20 -39.32
C MET A 514 18.35 6.19 -40.16
N LEU A 515 18.28 5.81 -41.44
CA LEU A 515 19.43 5.79 -42.35
C LEU A 515 20.05 7.18 -42.54
N GLU A 516 19.25 8.23 -42.72
CA GLU A 516 19.72 9.62 -42.82
C GLU A 516 20.46 10.04 -41.55
N VAL A 517 19.93 9.62 -40.39
CA VAL A 517 20.53 9.89 -39.09
C VAL A 517 21.86 9.15 -38.93
N PHE A 518 21.98 7.89 -39.38
CA PHE A 518 23.25 7.17 -39.36
C PHE A 518 24.32 7.82 -40.23
N VAL A 519 23.96 8.26 -41.44
CA VAL A 519 24.88 9.03 -42.29
C VAL A 519 25.34 10.28 -41.56
N THR A 520 24.41 11.02 -40.94
CA THR A 520 24.73 12.21 -40.13
C THR A 520 25.69 11.88 -38.97
N CYS A 521 25.47 10.78 -38.25
CA CYS A 521 26.36 10.32 -37.18
C CYS A 521 27.76 9.97 -37.69
N LEU A 522 27.85 9.26 -38.83
CA LEU A 522 29.13 8.92 -39.46
C LEU A 522 29.88 10.15 -39.95
N THR A 523 29.20 11.12 -40.55
CA THR A 523 29.80 12.39 -40.96
C THR A 523 30.35 13.15 -39.75
N ARG A 524 29.59 13.23 -38.65
CA ARG A 524 30.05 13.85 -37.39
C ARG A 524 31.27 13.13 -36.82
N TYR A 525 31.29 11.79 -36.87
CA TYR A 525 32.43 11.01 -36.41
C TYR A 525 33.67 11.21 -37.29
N ALA A 526 33.50 11.29 -38.62
CA ALA A 526 34.59 11.58 -39.54
C ALA A 526 35.20 12.97 -39.30
N VAL A 527 34.37 13.98 -39.00
CA VAL A 527 34.86 15.31 -38.60
C VAL A 527 35.64 15.22 -37.28
N TYR A 528 35.12 14.53 -36.28
CA TYR A 528 35.82 14.32 -35.01
C TYR A 528 37.18 13.64 -35.17
N LEU A 529 37.29 12.64 -36.04
CA LEU A 529 38.57 11.97 -36.33
C LEU A 529 39.58 12.92 -36.98
N LYS A 530 39.14 13.77 -37.91
CA LYS A 530 39.99 14.79 -38.54
C LYS A 530 40.48 15.82 -37.53
N ASP A 531 39.58 16.33 -36.68
CA ASP A 531 39.94 17.29 -35.63
C ASP A 531 40.95 16.68 -34.66
N LYS A 532 40.79 15.40 -34.31
CA LYS A 532 41.73 14.67 -33.45
C LYS A 532 43.10 14.50 -34.11
N GLN A 533 43.17 14.17 -35.39
CA GLN A 533 44.42 14.07 -36.14
C GLN A 533 45.16 15.41 -36.17
N ILE A 534 44.46 16.52 -36.44
CA ILE A 534 45.06 17.86 -36.45
C ILE A 534 45.63 18.21 -35.07
N LEU A 535 44.92 17.88 -33.99
CA LEU A 535 45.40 18.10 -32.62
C LEU A 535 46.63 17.26 -32.28
N GLU A 536 46.70 16.01 -32.75
CA GLU A 536 47.86 15.13 -32.58
C GLU A 536 49.08 15.68 -33.34
N GLU A 537 48.90 16.13 -34.59
CA GLU A 537 49.95 16.77 -35.40
C GLU A 537 50.46 18.08 -34.76
N GLU A 538 49.56 18.92 -34.21
CA GLU A 538 49.95 20.15 -33.49
C GLU A 538 50.71 19.87 -32.18
N LEU A 539 50.41 18.77 -31.49
CA LEU A 539 51.11 18.35 -30.28
C LEU A 539 52.52 17.84 -30.61
N GLU A 540 52.66 17.04 -31.66
CA GLU A 540 53.96 16.57 -32.17
C GLU A 540 54.85 17.74 -32.64
N GLU A 541 54.28 18.74 -33.32
CA GLU A 541 55.02 19.96 -33.68
C GLU A 541 55.45 20.78 -32.45
N LYS A 542 54.62 20.84 -31.40
CA LYS A 542 54.97 21.54 -30.14
C LYS A 542 56.02 20.80 -29.32
N GLU A 543 56.03 19.47 -29.30
CA GLU A 543 57.10 18.68 -28.68
C GLU A 543 58.41 18.83 -29.45
N ASN A 544 58.37 18.78 -30.78
CA ASN A 544 59.56 19.00 -31.63
C ASN A 544 60.14 20.42 -31.47
N ARG A 545 59.33 21.44 -31.14
CA ARG A 545 59.82 22.80 -30.82
C ARG A 545 60.34 22.96 -29.39
N LYS A 546 59.98 22.09 -28.43
CA LYS A 546 60.42 22.14 -27.03
C LYS A 546 61.74 21.42 -26.75
N ASN A 547 62.21 20.55 -27.66
CA ASN A 547 63.50 19.87 -27.57
C ASN A 547 64.56 20.35 -28.59
N PRO A 548 65.04 21.62 -28.60
CA PRO A 548 66.16 21.99 -29.47
C PRO A 548 67.56 21.65 -28.93
N ILE A 549 67.72 21.23 -27.66
CA ILE A 549 69.05 21.17 -27.02
C ILE A 549 69.33 19.77 -26.44
N GLU A 550 69.66 18.82 -27.30
CA GLU A 550 70.55 17.70 -26.92
C GLU A 550 71.30 17.06 -28.11
N ALA A 551 71.16 17.59 -29.33
CA ALA A 551 71.75 17.01 -30.54
C ALA A 551 72.93 17.81 -31.14
N GLN A 552 73.74 18.48 -30.32
CA GLN A 552 75.03 19.04 -30.77
C GLN A 552 76.16 18.86 -29.76
N VAL A 553 76.65 17.62 -29.53
CA VAL A 553 78.10 17.40 -29.32
C VAL A 553 78.53 16.03 -29.88
N ASN A 554 79.44 16.10 -30.85
CA ASN A 554 80.39 15.09 -31.36
C ASN A 554 79.94 13.98 -32.34
N PRO A 555 80.19 14.19 -33.65
CA PRO A 555 80.42 13.13 -34.60
C PRO A 555 81.91 12.78 -34.65
N GLN A 556 82.34 11.75 -33.92
CA GLN A 556 83.53 10.94 -34.26
C GLN A 556 83.70 9.78 -33.28
N LYS A 557 83.16 8.61 -33.62
CA LYS A 557 83.82 7.32 -33.38
C LYS A 557 83.43 6.35 -34.48
N LEU A 558 84.36 6.21 -35.41
CA LEU A 558 84.38 5.25 -36.50
C LEU A 558 84.25 3.80 -35.99
N GLN A 559 83.53 3.02 -36.78
CA GLN A 559 83.75 1.60 -37.10
C GLN A 559 83.63 0.54 -35.99
N LYS A 560 82.61 -0.34 -36.10
CA LYS A 560 82.77 -1.76 -36.52
C LYS A 560 81.47 -2.57 -36.34
N GLY A 561 81.22 -3.48 -37.29
CA GLY A 561 80.28 -4.61 -37.19
C GLY A 561 78.86 -4.26 -37.66
N LYS A 562 78.48 -4.38 -38.93
CA LYS A 562 78.20 -5.61 -39.70
C LYS A 562 77.35 -6.66 -38.96
N SER A 563 76.27 -7.04 -39.65
CA SER A 563 75.49 -8.29 -39.60
C SER A 563 74.33 -8.34 -38.59
N VAL A 564 73.15 -8.91 -38.87
CA VAL A 564 72.52 -9.59 -40.03
C VAL A 564 71.07 -9.91 -39.60
N ASN A 565 70.12 -9.93 -40.56
CA ASN A 565 68.81 -10.63 -40.55
C ASN A 565 67.76 -10.24 -39.49
N ARG A 566 66.44 -10.42 -39.68
CA ARG A 566 65.57 -10.83 -40.80
C ARG A 566 64.13 -10.51 -40.36
N ASP A 567 63.30 -10.26 -41.36
CA ASP A 567 61.84 -10.38 -41.42
C ASP A 567 61.16 -11.25 -40.34
N ARG A 568 59.97 -10.82 -39.86
CA ARG A 568 58.66 -11.43 -40.21
C ARG A 568 57.53 -11.07 -39.22
N ILE A 569 56.49 -10.47 -39.81
CA ILE A 569 55.04 -10.62 -39.56
C ILE A 569 54.68 -12.14 -39.58
N PRO A 570 53.66 -12.64 -38.85
CA PRO A 570 52.32 -12.06 -38.69
C PRO A 570 51.83 -11.73 -37.29
#